data_AF-A0A959Q3U6-F1
#
_entry.id   AF-A0A959Q3U6-F1
#
_cell.length_a   1.000
_cell.length_b   1.000
_cell.length_c   1.000
_cell.angle_alpha   90.00
_cell.angle_beta   90.00
_cell.angle_gamma   90.00
#
_symmetry.space_group_name_H-M   'P 1'
#
loop_
_entity.id
_entity.type
_entity.pdbx_description
1 polymer ?
#
loop_
_entity_poly.entity_id
_entity_poly.type
_entity_poly.pdbx_seq_one_letter_code
_entity_poly.pdbx_strand_id
1 'polypeptide(L)' 'VTPFTSVPNQVNLNDVNVKMSWAARQSEKIDLTKEDRVPDLLFSQIIWKAVKGEDSEMPAPVRSAFLNAKIED' A
#
# COMPACT_ATOMS: atom_id res chain seq x y z
N VAL A 1 22.36 -1.63 -29.75
CA VAL A 1 21.39 -1.84 -28.65
C VAL A 1 20.13 -2.43 -29.27
N THR A 2 19.68 -3.61 -28.84
CA THR A 2 18.42 -4.20 -29.30
C THR A 2 17.27 -3.70 -28.43
N PRO A 3 16.13 -3.28 -29.02
CA PRO A 3 14.97 -2.83 -28.25
C PRO A 3 14.30 -3.99 -27.50
N PHE A 4 13.67 -3.67 -26.38
CA PHE A 4 12.89 -4.63 -25.59
C PHE A 4 11.61 -5.04 -26.34
N THR A 5 11.30 -6.33 -26.36
CA THR A 5 10.02 -6.87 -26.86
C THR A 5 9.09 -7.14 -25.68
N SER A 6 7.92 -6.48 -25.66
CA SER A 6 6.93 -6.64 -24.60
C SER A 6 6.24 -8.01 -24.66
N VAL A 7 5.92 -8.56 -23.49
CA VAL A 7 5.13 -9.78 -23.32
C VAL A 7 3.63 -9.42 -23.32
N PRO A 8 2.72 -10.26 -23.87
CA PRO A 8 1.28 -10.04 -23.78
C PRO A 8 0.77 -10.04 -22.33
N ASN A 9 -0.32 -9.32 -22.07
CA ASN A 9 -0.97 -9.28 -20.76
C ASN A 9 -1.48 -10.67 -20.37
N GLN A 10 -1.24 -11.07 -19.12
CA GLN A 10 -1.74 -12.33 -18.56
C GLN A 10 -3.12 -12.19 -17.89
N VAL A 11 -3.65 -10.96 -17.84
CA VAL A 11 -4.92 -10.60 -17.21
C VAL A 11 -5.67 -9.62 -18.09
N ASN A 12 -7.01 -9.57 -17.95
CA ASN A 12 -7.82 -8.58 -18.64
C ASN A 12 -7.64 -7.21 -17.96
N LEU A 13 -7.20 -6.21 -18.72
CA LEU A 13 -6.97 -4.86 -18.21
C LEU A 13 -8.26 -4.10 -17.90
N ASN A 14 -9.42 -4.60 -18.34
CA ASN A 14 -10.72 -4.00 -18.04
C ASN A 14 -11.37 -4.57 -16.79
N ASP A 15 -10.73 -5.53 -16.11
CA ASP A 15 -11.28 -6.09 -14.89
C ASP A 15 -11.27 -5.04 -13.77
N VAL A 16 -12.40 -4.91 -13.09
CA VAL A 16 -12.58 -3.98 -11.98
C VAL A 16 -13.02 -4.73 -10.73
N ASN A 17 -12.72 -4.15 -9.57
CA ASN A 17 -13.18 -4.70 -8.29
C ASN A 17 -14.70 -4.56 -8.17
N VAL A 18 -15.43 -5.68 -8.18
CA VAL A 18 -16.90 -5.71 -8.06
C VAL A 18 -17.39 -5.68 -6.61
N LYS A 19 -16.57 -6.12 -5.65
CA LYS A 19 -16.96 -6.25 -4.24
C LYS A 19 -16.68 -4.96 -3.47
N MET A 20 -17.71 -4.43 -2.81
CA MET A 20 -17.58 -3.33 -1.85
C MET A 20 -17.09 -3.84 -0.47
N SER A 21 -15.83 -4.27 -0.43
CA SER A 21 -15.13 -4.76 0.75
C SER A 21 -14.93 -3.68 1.81
N TRP A 22 -14.48 -4.06 3.01
CA TRP A 22 -14.10 -3.07 4.03
C TRP A 22 -13.06 -2.08 3.49
N ALA A 23 -12.03 -2.60 2.80
CA ALA A 23 -10.96 -1.79 2.23
C ALA A 23 -11.49 -0.79 1.19
N ALA A 24 -12.41 -1.21 0.31
CA ALA A 24 -13.01 -0.32 -0.69
C ALA A 24 -13.76 0.85 -0.01
N ARG A 25 -14.56 0.57 1.02
CA ARG A 25 -15.29 1.60 1.77
C ARG A 25 -14.39 2.56 2.54
N GLN A 26 -13.23 2.09 3.02
CA GLN A 26 -12.26 2.97 3.65
C GLN A 26 -11.58 3.84 2.60
N SER A 27 -11.16 3.25 1.47
CA SER A 27 -10.49 3.94 0.38
C SER A 27 -11.31 5.08 -0.22
N GLU A 28 -12.64 4.93 -0.33
CA GLU A 28 -13.53 6.01 -0.79
C GLU A 28 -13.48 7.27 0.09
N LYS A 29 -13.08 7.15 1.35
CA LYS A 29 -13.03 8.24 2.33
C LYS A 29 -11.63 8.86 2.47
N ILE A 30 -10.64 8.34 1.75
CA ILE A 30 -9.26 8.80 1.85
C ILE A 30 -9.09 10.12 1.11
N ASP A 31 -8.51 11.11 1.79
CA ASP A 31 -8.07 12.36 1.18
C ASP A 31 -6.67 12.21 0.59
N LEU A 32 -6.60 12.16 -0.76
CA LEU A 32 -5.34 12.09 -1.53
C LEU A 32 -4.99 13.44 -2.19
N THR A 33 -5.57 14.56 -1.73
CA THR A 33 -5.33 15.88 -2.34
C THR A 33 -3.91 16.42 -2.11
N LYS A 34 -3.23 15.93 -1.06
CA LYS A 34 -1.86 16.30 -0.72
C LYS A 34 -1.13 15.11 -0.08
N GLU A 35 0.19 15.08 -0.20
CA GLU A 35 1.05 14.16 0.54
C GLU A 35 0.77 14.20 2.06
N ASP A 36 0.93 13.04 2.71
CA ASP A 36 0.80 12.84 4.16
C ASP A 36 -0.54 13.25 4.80
N ARG A 37 -1.62 13.29 4.03
CA ARG A 37 -2.98 13.56 4.55
C ARG A 37 -3.67 12.37 5.19
N VAL A 38 -3.26 11.16 4.82
CA VAL A 38 -3.89 9.92 5.26
C VAL A 38 -3.23 9.41 6.53
N PRO A 39 -3.99 8.96 7.55
CA PRO A 39 -3.41 8.27 8.69
C PRO A 39 -2.64 7.02 8.24
N ASP A 40 -1.33 6.99 8.51
CA ASP A 40 -0.41 5.91 8.10
C ASP A 40 -0.90 4.52 8.51
N LEU A 41 -1.40 4.36 9.75
CA LEU A 41 -1.89 3.07 10.25
C LEU A 41 -3.08 2.54 9.43
N LEU A 42 -4.04 3.43 9.11
CA LEU A 42 -5.20 3.09 8.31
C LEU A 42 -4.76 2.70 6.89
N PHE A 43 -3.88 3.50 6.29
CA PHE A 43 -3.41 3.26 4.93
C PHE A 43 -2.62 1.96 4.81
N SER A 44 -1.72 1.69 5.74
CA SER A 44 -0.98 0.43 5.85
C SER A 44 -1.90 -0.77 6.00
N GLN A 45 -2.96 -0.67 6.82
CA GLN A 45 -3.91 -1.77 7.02
C GLN A 45 -4.72 -2.09 5.76
N ILE A 46 -5.13 -1.06 5.01
CA ILE A 46 -5.83 -1.22 3.73
C ILE A 46 -4.93 -1.95 2.72
N ILE A 47 -3.68 -1.51 2.58
CA ILE A 47 -2.70 -2.14 1.68
C ILE A 47 -2.45 -3.59 2.09
N TRP A 48 -2.25 -3.84 3.39
CA TRP A 48 -1.99 -5.19 3.90
C TRP A 48 -3.12 -6.16 3.54
N LYS A 49 -4.38 -5.78 3.83
CA LYS A 49 -5.55 -6.61 3.52
C LYS A 49 -5.79 -6.76 2.02
N ALA A 50 -5.42 -5.77 1.21
CA ALA A 50 -5.50 -5.88 -0.25
C ALA A 50 -4.52 -6.93 -0.81
N VAL A 51 -3.31 -7.02 -0.26
CA VAL A 51 -2.26 -7.94 -0.74
C VAL A 51 -2.37 -9.33 -0.11
N LYS A 52 -2.64 -9.40 1.21
CA LYS A 52 -2.61 -10.65 1.99
C LYS A 52 -3.98 -11.29 2.18
N GLY A 53 -5.05 -10.60 1.77
CA GLY A 53 -6.44 -11.04 1.91
C GLY A 53 -7.20 -10.28 2.99
N GLU A 54 -8.51 -10.17 2.82
CA GLU A 54 -9.41 -9.36 3.67
C GLU A 54 -9.38 -9.82 5.15
N ASP A 55 -9.20 -11.13 5.37
CA ASP A 55 -9.14 -11.76 6.70
C ASP A 55 -7.74 -11.72 7.34
N SER A 56 -6.73 -11.17 6.64
CA SER A 56 -5.39 -11.06 7.19
C SER A 56 -5.33 -9.98 8.28
N GLU A 57 -4.75 -10.32 9.44
CA GLU A 57 -4.39 -9.36 10.48
C GLU A 57 -3.04 -8.71 10.14
N MET A 58 -3.01 -7.37 10.11
CA MET A 58 -1.77 -6.63 9.90
C MET A 58 -0.93 -6.70 11.18
N PRO A 59 0.37 -7.03 11.10
CA PRO A 59 1.25 -6.99 12.27
C PRO A 59 1.35 -5.57 12.84
N ALA A 60 1.73 -5.47 14.12
CA ALA A 60 1.91 -4.20 14.78
C ALA A 60 2.98 -3.34 14.04
N PRO A 61 2.75 -2.03 13.88
CA PRO A 61 3.71 -1.16 13.21
C PRO A 61 5.02 -1.09 13.97
N VAL A 62 6.12 -1.40 13.30
CA VAL A 62 7.48 -1.26 13.83
C VAL A 62 8.00 0.12 13.46
N ARG A 63 8.22 0.98 14.46
CA ARG A 63 8.81 2.31 14.26
C ARG A 63 10.29 2.25 14.64
N SER A 64 11.16 2.56 13.68
CA SER A 64 12.60 2.73 13.94
C SER A 64 12.93 4.21 14.07
N ALA A 65 13.91 4.54 14.90
CA ALA A 65 14.49 5.87 14.99
C ALA A 65 15.90 5.85 14.41
N PHE A 66 16.21 6.80 13.53
CA PHE A 66 17.58 7.01 13.06
C PHE A 66 18.34 7.78 14.14
N LEU A 67 19.27 7.11 14.83
CA LEU A 67 20.12 7.73 15.85
C LEU A 67 21.44 8.18 15.21
N ASN A 68 21.69 9.49 15.16
CA ASN A 68 23.01 10.04 14.82
C ASN A 68 23.78 10.27 16.13
N ALA A 69 24.37 9.22 16.69
CA ALA A 69 25.30 9.39 17.81
C ALA A 69 26.60 10.00 17.26
N LYS A 70 26.95 11.23 17.68
CA LYS A 70 28.33 11.68 17.57
C LYS A 70 29.15 10.79 18.49
N ILE A 71 30.08 10.05 17.93
CA ILE A 71 31.11 9.35 18.70
C ILE A 71 32.05 10.48 19.18
N GLU A 72 32.02 10.79 20.46
CA GLU A 72 33.07 11.60 21.10
C GLU A 72 34.20 10.65 21.50
N ASP A 73 35.44 11.00 21.10
CA ASP A 73 36.68 10.29 21.43
C ASP A 73 37.07 10.45 22.92
#